data_AF-A0A0B8WDN9-F1
#
_entry.id   AF-A0A0B8WDN9-F1
#
_cell.length_a   1.000
_cell.length_b   1.000
_cell.length_c   1.000
_cell.angle_alpha   90.00
_cell.angle_beta   90.00
_cell.angle_gamma   90.00
#
_symmetry.space_group_name_H-M   'P 1'
#
loop_
_entity.id
_entity.type
_entity.pdbx_description
1 polymer ?
#
loop_
_entity_poly.entity_id
_entity_poly.type
_entity_poly.pdbx_seq_one_letter_code
_entity_poly.pdbx_strand_id
1 'polypeptide(L)'
;MSNKKQHASHEDVSKRLKRAKGHLETVIAMLEEQRECVDVARQLHAVTKAIAAAKSVYIHDHIEHCLDGNHKNIDLDEIKEITKYI
;
A
#
# COMPACT_ATOMS: atom_id res chain seq x y z
N MET A 1 -22.50 1.11 -12.36
CA MET A 1 -22.86 2.52 -12.10
C MET A 1 -22.09 2.99 -10.88
N SER A 2 -21.44 4.14 -10.98
CA SER A 2 -20.41 4.68 -10.08
C SER A 2 -20.73 4.68 -8.60
N ASN A 3 -19.73 4.38 -7.76
CA ASN A 3 -19.33 5.36 -6.74
C ASN A 3 -17.84 5.20 -6.39
N LYS A 4 -17.00 5.84 -7.20
CA LYS A 4 -15.56 5.96 -6.98
C LYS A 4 -15.41 6.91 -5.78
N LYS A 5 -15.36 6.40 -4.56
CA LYS A 5 -14.91 7.17 -3.39
C LYS A 5 -13.41 7.42 -3.58
N GLN A 6 -13.05 8.43 -4.38
CA GLN A 6 -11.66 8.85 -4.54
C GLN A 6 -11.29 9.68 -3.31
N HIS A 7 -10.68 9.02 -2.33
CA HIS A 7 -10.00 9.67 -1.20
C HIS A 7 -8.73 10.41 -1.66
N ALA A 8 -8.44 11.55 -1.03
CA ALA A 8 -7.21 12.32 -1.27
C ALA A 8 -5.94 11.47 -1.00
N SER A 9 -6.00 10.51 -0.06
CA SER A 9 -4.86 9.64 0.24
C SER A 9 -4.50 8.66 -0.88
N HIS A 10 -5.43 8.35 -1.81
CA HIS A 10 -5.10 7.43 -2.91
C HIS A 10 -3.94 7.96 -3.76
N GLU A 11 -3.82 9.28 -3.89
CA GLU A 11 -2.70 9.88 -4.60
C GLU A 11 -1.38 9.63 -3.87
N ASP A 12 -1.37 9.75 -2.54
CA ASP A 12 -0.18 9.53 -1.71
C ASP A 12 0.20 8.05 -1.62
N VAL A 13 -0.77 7.16 -1.47
CA VAL A 13 -0.58 5.71 -1.56
C VAL A 13 -0.05 5.34 -2.95
N SER A 14 -0.63 5.91 -4.03
CA SER A 14 -0.13 5.72 -5.39
C SER A 14 1.31 6.18 -5.55
N LYS A 15 1.68 7.36 -5.02
CA LYS A 15 3.06 7.87 -5.02
C LYS A 15 4.01 6.93 -4.26
N ARG A 16 3.60 6.38 -3.12
CA ARG A 16 4.41 5.40 -2.35
C ARG A 16 4.62 4.12 -3.14
N LEU A 17 3.56 3.57 -3.74
CA LEU A 17 3.63 2.36 -4.57
C LEU A 17 4.49 2.56 -5.83
N LYS A 18 4.42 3.74 -6.47
CA LYS A 18 5.30 4.08 -7.61
C LYS A 18 6.79 4.08 -7.22
N ARG A 19 7.14 4.54 -6.01
CA ARG A 19 8.52 4.46 -5.50
C ARG A 19 8.93 3.01 -5.24
N ALA A 20 8.06 2.21 -4.62
CA ALA A 20 8.30 0.78 -4.41
C ALA A 20 8.48 0.03 -5.74
N LYS A 21 7.72 0.40 -6.78
CA LYS A 21 7.89 -0.12 -8.15
C LYS A 21 9.31 0.14 -8.69
N GLY A 22 9.81 1.37 -8.61
CA GLY A 22 11.18 1.68 -9.07
C GLY A 22 12.26 0.94 -8.28
N HIS A 23 12.06 0.73 -6.98
CA HIS A 23 12.95 -0.10 -6.18
C HIS A 23 12.91 -1.57 -6.62
N LEU A 24 11.72 -2.10 -6.93
CA LEU A 24 11.57 -3.47 -7.43
C LEU A 24 12.25 -3.65 -8.78
N GLU A 25 12.14 -2.68 -9.70
CA GLU A 25 12.88 -2.68 -10.98
C GLU A 25 14.39 -2.75 -10.75
N THR A 26 14.90 -2.06 -9.73
CA THR A 26 16.32 -2.14 -9.34
C THR A 26 16.69 -3.53 -8.82
N VAL A 27 15.84 -4.16 -8.01
CA VAL A 27 16.07 -5.53 -7.49
C VAL A 27 16.11 -6.54 -8.64
N ILE A 28 15.23 -6.40 -9.63
CA ILE A 28 15.23 -7.25 -10.84
C ILE A 28 16.55 -7.09 -11.59
N ALA A 29 17.00 -5.85 -11.84
CA ALA A 29 18.30 -5.62 -12.47
C ALA A 29 19.46 -6.23 -11.69
N MET A 30 19.46 -6.15 -10.35
CA MET A 30 20.49 -6.77 -9.52
C MET A 30 20.53 -8.30 -9.66
N LEU A 31 19.37 -8.95 -9.85
CA LEU A 31 19.29 -10.38 -10.10
C LEU A 31 19.85 -10.74 -11.48
N GLU A 32 19.51 -9.96 -12.50
CA GLU A 32 20.02 -10.12 -13.87
C GLU A 32 21.54 -9.90 -13.95
N GLU A 33 22.07 -8.97 -13.15
CA GLU A 33 23.50 -8.69 -12.98
C GLU A 33 24.23 -9.71 -12.10
N GLN A 34 23.53 -10.72 -11.54
CA GLN A 34 24.10 -11.73 -10.63
C GLN A 34 24.83 -11.12 -9.42
N ARG A 35 24.25 -10.07 -8.83
CA ARG A 35 24.77 -9.42 -7.62
C ARG A 35 24.73 -10.36 -6.42
N GLU A 36 25.51 -10.01 -5.39
CA GLU A 36 25.57 -10.74 -4.13
C GLU A 36 24.19 -10.98 -3.50
N CYS A 37 23.92 -12.24 -3.13
CA CYS A 37 22.63 -12.68 -2.61
C CYS A 37 22.16 -11.86 -1.39
N VAL A 38 23.08 -11.50 -0.50
CA VAL A 38 22.78 -10.71 0.71
C VAL A 38 22.32 -9.30 0.35
N ASP A 39 22.93 -8.69 -0.66
CA ASP A 39 22.54 -7.35 -1.11
C ASP A 39 21.16 -7.35 -1.77
N VAL A 40 20.89 -8.34 -2.63
CA VAL A 40 19.57 -8.53 -3.25
C VAL A 40 18.51 -8.76 -2.18
N ALA A 41 18.75 -9.63 -1.20
CA ALA A 41 17.82 -9.92 -0.11
C ALA A 41 17.50 -8.67 0.73
N ARG A 42 18.51 -7.84 1.00
CA ARG A 42 18.35 -6.56 1.71
C ARG A 42 17.48 -5.57 0.94
N GLN A 43 17.69 -5.45 -0.37
CA GLN A 43 16.87 -4.57 -1.21
C GLN A 43 15.44 -5.08 -1.35
N LEU A 44 15.25 -6.39 -1.50
CA LEU A 44 13.92 -7.00 -1.53
C LEU A 44 13.17 -6.76 -0.21
N HIS A 45 13.85 -6.89 0.94
CA HIS A 45 13.27 -6.56 2.23
C HIS A 45 12.81 -5.09 2.32
N ALA A 46 13.59 -4.16 1.78
CA ALA A 46 13.22 -2.75 1.72
C ALA A 46 11.97 -2.51 0.86
N VAL A 47 11.84 -3.20 -0.29
CA VAL A 47 10.63 -3.16 -1.13
C VAL A 47 9.41 -3.66 -0.35
N THR A 48 9.52 -4.80 0.32
CA THR A 48 8.41 -5.36 1.12
C THR A 48 7.97 -4.39 2.22
N LYS A 49 8.92 -3.76 2.93
CA LYS A 49 8.58 -2.74 3.93
C LYS A 49 7.89 -1.52 3.33
N ALA A 50 8.32 -1.05 2.16
CA ALA A 50 7.70 0.09 1.49
C ALA A 50 6.24 -0.22 1.09
N ILE A 51 5.98 -1.44 0.59
CA ILE A 51 4.62 -1.90 0.25
C ILE A 51 3.76 -2.03 1.52
N ALA A 52 4.29 -2.63 2.59
CA ALA A 52 3.57 -2.77 3.86
C ALA A 52 3.19 -1.40 4.45
N ALA A 53 4.09 -0.42 4.38
CA ALA A 53 3.80 0.95 4.82
C ALA A 53 2.71 1.61 3.96
N ALA A 54 2.73 1.44 2.64
CA ALA A 54 1.68 1.95 1.76
C ALA A 54 0.31 1.31 2.04
N LYS A 55 0.30 -0.01 2.29
CA LYS A 55 -0.89 -0.77 2.69
C LYS A 55 -1.48 -0.23 3.99
N SER A 56 -0.65 -0.05 5.02
CA SER A 56 -1.09 0.48 6.31
C SER A 56 -1.74 1.86 6.16
N VAL A 57 -1.10 2.80 5.44
CA VAL A 57 -1.67 4.13 5.17
C VAL A 57 -3.03 4.04 4.48
N TYR A 58 -3.17 3.17 3.47
CA TYR A 58 -4.42 2.97 2.74
C TYR A 58 -5.56 2.49 3.66
N ILE A 59 -5.29 1.50 4.51
CA ILE A 59 -6.30 0.92 5.39
C ILE A 59 -6.71 1.92 6.47
N HIS A 60 -5.75 2.62 7.08
CA HIS A 60 -6.04 3.63 8.09
C HIS A 60 -6.88 4.78 7.53
N ASP A 61 -6.53 5.31 6.35
CA ASP A 61 -7.29 6.39 5.72
C ASP A 61 -8.73 5.96 5.38
N HIS A 62 -8.92 4.71 4.92
CA HIS A 62 -10.26 4.18 4.67
C HIS A 62 -11.08 4.07 5.97
N ILE A 63 -10.48 3.59 7.07
CA ILE A 63 -11.16 3.49 8.37
C ILE A 63 -11.53 4.87 8.89
N GLU A 64 -10.61 5.84 8.86
CA GLU A 64 -10.87 7.23 9.27
C GLU A 64 -12.05 7.82 8.49
N HIS A 65 -12.06 7.65 7.17
CA HIS A 65 -13.15 8.16 6.33
C HIS A 65 -14.50 7.48 6.59
N CYS A 66 -14.52 6.19 6.89
CA CYS A 66 -15.74 5.46 7.22
C CYS A 66 -16.29 5.84 8.61
N LEU A 67 -15.43 6.32 9.51
CA LEU A 67 -15.81 6.79 10.85
C LEU A 67 -16.15 8.29 10.89
N ASP A 68 -15.63 9.09 9.95
CA ASP A 68 -16.02 10.49 9.79
C ASP A 68 -17.54 10.56 9.48
N GLY A 69 -18.29 11.16 10.41
CA GLY A 69 -19.75 11.11 10.55
C GLY A 69 -20.62 11.64 9.40
N ASN A 70 -20.08 11.77 8.19
CA ASN A 70 -20.80 12.04 6.96
C ASN A 70 -21.46 10.79 6.36
N HIS A 71 -21.09 9.58 6.81
CA HIS A 71 -21.77 8.34 6.42
C HIS A 71 -22.92 8.02 7.39
N LYS A 72 -24.17 8.18 6.93
CA LYS A 72 -25.38 7.86 7.72
C LYS A 72 -25.51 6.36 8.06
N ASN A 73 -24.73 5.50 7.42
CA ASN A 73 -24.62 4.08 7.71
C ASN A 73 -23.13 3.70 7.64
N ILE A 74 -22.55 3.37 8.80
CA ILE A 74 -21.22 2.77 8.85
C ILE A 74 -21.37 1.32 8.39
N ASP A 75 -20.69 0.96 7.31
CA ASP A 75 -20.63 -0.43 6.84
C ASP A 75 -19.61 -1.21 7.69
N LEU A 76 -20.11 -1.79 8.79
CA LEU A 76 -19.29 -2.57 9.72
C LEU A 76 -18.70 -3.81 9.07
N ASP A 77 -19.34 -4.35 8.02
CA ASP A 77 -18.83 -5.52 7.33
C ASP A 77 -17.66 -5.12 6.42
N GLU A 78 -17.73 -3.97 5.74
CA GLU A 78 -16.58 -3.39 5.00
C GLU A 78 -15.37 -3.15 5.93
N ILE A 79 -15.59 -2.57 7.11
CA ILE A 79 -14.52 -2.34 8.11
C ILE A 79 -13.93 -3.66 8.61
N LYS A 80 -14.76 -4.68 8.87
CA LYS A 80 -14.28 -6.01 9.26
C LYS A 80 -13.46 -6.67 8.16
N GLU A 81 -13.83 -6.49 6.89
CA GLU A 81 -13.08 -7.07 5.78
C GLU A 81 -11.72 -6.39 5.61
N ILE A 82 -11.66 -5.06 5.63
CA ILE A 82 -10.40 -4.34 5.40
C ILE A 82 -9.40 -4.50 6.55
N THR A 83 -9.87 -4.64 7.79
CA THR A 83 -9.01 -4.82 8.98
C THR A 83 -8.27 -6.17 8.98
N LYS A 84 -8.76 -7.17 8.24
CA LYS A 84 -8.02 -8.45 8.02
C LYS A 84 -6.67 -8.26 7.33
N TYR A 85 -6.50 -7.12 6.65
CA TYR A 85 -5.29 -6.81 5.90
C TYR A 85 -4.36 -5.84 6.61
N ILE A 86 -4.61 -5.49 7.87
CA ILE A 86 -3.63 -4.78 8.72
C ILE A 86 -2.43 -5.70 8.95
#